data_AF-A0A354WZE2-F1
#
_entry.id   AF-A0A354WZE2-F1
#
_cell.length_a   1.000
_cell.length_b   1.000
_cell.length_c   1.000
_cell.angle_alpha   90.00
_cell.angle_beta   90.00
_cell.angle_gamma   90.00
#
_symmetry.space_group_name_H-M   'P 1'
#
loop_
_entity.id
_entity.type
_entity.pdbx_description
1 polymer ?
#
loop_
_entity_poly.entity_id
_entity_poly.type
_entity_poly.pdbx_seq_one_letter_code
_entity_poly.pdbx_strand_id
1 'polypeptide(L)'
;DGFWLGQALTFRYETDGGKALSVAPSVYYTTARQKVVWQVAAAVDYAPMSLGHLSLSAGHISNDVKRACGVSRWMNSLAALGLGSNYIRFYDSRFLRIENGIDLVNGLRLLAGFLWEERQPLANRTSFNLLQTPVPDNVAYAPHTAAVWRAGLTYTSFYRYRIRDGKKEYDSSLYPTFSLLYEKGTGLFNSMRSPNYDRMSFSVTQQIKRNVFDRFQYTLAGGGYLNSNRLYPYDYKYFTVHPMLFTDTSFENGFNLLPPYTAAKEWWAEGHITYQSDYLLIKNLPFLQEYLLDEAVHINGLATDNGQFYFEGGYSVGWMGMGRIGVFAGFEGRQFDRLGVRISIPLLNMFEKH
;
A
#
# COMPACT_ATOMS: atom_id res chain seq x y z
N ASP A 1 2.64 -20.82 2.00
CA ASP A 1 1.45 -21.10 2.81
C ASP A 1 0.40 -22.01 2.19
N GLY A 2 0.25 -22.05 0.86
CA GLY A 2 -0.82 -22.83 0.23
C GLY A 2 -2.17 -22.12 0.35
N PHE A 3 -3.26 -22.88 0.29
CA PHE A 3 -4.61 -22.33 0.45
C PHE A 3 -4.93 -22.04 1.91
N TRP A 4 -5.70 -20.97 2.15
CA TRP A 4 -6.19 -20.58 3.46
C TRP A 4 -7.66 -20.99 3.55
N LEU A 5 -7.96 -21.96 4.40
CA LEU A 5 -9.31 -22.47 4.61
C LEU A 5 -9.77 -22.04 6.01
N GLY A 6 -10.83 -21.24 6.10
CA GLY A 6 -11.22 -20.67 7.37
C GLY A 6 -12.46 -19.80 7.31
N GLN A 7 -12.69 -19.08 8.40
CA GLN A 7 -13.83 -18.17 8.55
C GLN A 7 -13.34 -16.83 9.09
N ALA A 8 -13.95 -15.77 8.58
CA ALA A 8 -13.89 -14.44 9.17
C ALA A 8 -15.30 -14.06 9.59
N LEU A 9 -15.42 -13.49 10.79
CA LEU A 9 -16.66 -12.92 11.30
C LEU A 9 -16.45 -11.43 11.47
N THR A 10 -17.49 -10.64 11.28
CA THR A 10 -17.47 -9.20 11.57
C THR A 10 -18.69 -8.86 12.39
N PHE A 11 -18.46 -8.35 13.60
CA PHE A 11 -19.49 -7.79 14.46
C PHE A 11 -19.34 -6.28 14.41
N ARG A 12 -20.42 -5.57 14.09
CA ARG A 12 -20.46 -4.11 14.10
C ARG A 12 -21.66 -3.65 14.90
N TYR A 13 -21.41 -2.75 15.83
CA TYR A 13 -22.40 -2.07 16.63
C TYR A 13 -22.25 -0.57 16.39
N GLU A 14 -23.34 0.10 16.02
CA GLU A 14 -23.36 1.52 15.71
C GLU A 14 -24.46 2.21 16.49
N THR A 15 -24.20 3.43 16.92
CA THR A 15 -25.13 4.24 17.70
C THR A 15 -25.55 5.46 16.89
N ASP A 16 -26.73 6.00 17.17
CA ASP A 16 -27.30 7.17 16.47
C ASP A 16 -26.42 8.43 16.54
N GLY A 17 -25.46 8.48 17.47
CA GLY A 17 -24.49 9.57 17.62
C GLY A 17 -23.22 9.43 16.79
N GLY A 18 -23.19 8.53 15.80
CA GLY A 18 -22.04 8.32 14.89
C GLY A 18 -20.86 7.56 15.51
N LYS A 19 -21.00 7.06 16.75
CA LYS A 19 -20.02 6.16 17.36
C LYS A 19 -20.27 4.74 16.90
N ALA A 20 -19.20 4.04 16.56
CA ALA A 20 -19.25 2.66 16.10
C ALA A 20 -18.17 1.85 16.79
N LEU A 21 -18.48 0.59 17.08
CA LEU A 21 -17.55 -0.44 17.52
C LEU A 21 -17.62 -1.57 16.51
N SER A 22 -16.47 -2.02 16.03
CA SER A 22 -16.36 -3.20 15.18
C SER A 22 -15.34 -4.18 15.74
N VAL A 23 -15.66 -5.47 15.73
CA VAL A 23 -14.74 -6.55 16.07
C VAL A 23 -14.80 -7.60 14.97
N ALA A 24 -13.66 -7.92 14.39
CA ALA A 24 -13.51 -8.85 13.30
C ALA A 24 -12.47 -9.92 13.64
N PRO A 25 -12.88 -11.05 14.24
CA PRO A 25 -12.03 -12.21 14.41
C PRO A 25 -11.99 -13.04 13.11
N SER A 26 -10.82 -13.59 12.83
CA SER A 26 -10.60 -14.47 11.68
C SER A 26 -9.65 -15.60 12.05
N VAL A 27 -9.95 -16.80 11.57
CA VAL A 27 -9.15 -18.00 11.80
C VAL A 27 -9.09 -18.80 10.51
N TYR A 28 -7.88 -19.17 10.09
CA TYR A 28 -7.65 -19.96 8.90
C TYR A 28 -6.65 -21.08 9.16
N TYR A 29 -6.82 -22.18 8.45
CA TYR A 29 -5.84 -23.24 8.34
C TYR A 29 -5.10 -23.11 7.01
N THR A 30 -3.76 -23.11 7.07
CA THR A 30 -2.89 -23.01 5.90
C THR A 30 -2.50 -24.40 5.42
N THR A 31 -2.86 -24.79 4.20
CA THR A 31 -2.71 -26.19 3.75
C THR A 31 -1.26 -26.62 3.54
N ALA A 32 -0.40 -25.76 3.00
CA ALA A 32 1.00 -26.12 2.74
C ALA A 32 1.90 -25.96 3.98
N ARG A 33 1.53 -25.05 4.89
CA ARG A 33 2.27 -24.82 6.15
C ARG A 33 1.74 -25.70 7.29
N GLN A 34 0.55 -26.27 7.15
CA GLN A 34 -0.15 -27.07 8.14
C GLN A 34 -0.27 -26.37 9.50
N LYS A 35 -0.47 -25.04 9.48
CA LYS A 35 -0.61 -24.22 10.67
C LYS A 35 -1.93 -23.46 10.69
N VAL A 36 -2.48 -23.32 11.88
CA VAL A 36 -3.56 -22.38 12.15
C VAL A 36 -2.97 -20.98 12.24
N VAL A 37 -3.52 -20.06 11.47
CA VAL A 37 -3.26 -18.62 11.55
C VAL A 37 -4.55 -17.94 12.01
N TRP A 38 -4.41 -16.89 12.79
CA TRP A 38 -5.55 -16.19 13.36
C TRP A 38 -5.23 -14.71 13.51
N GLN A 39 -6.26 -13.89 13.46
CA GLN A 39 -6.16 -12.46 13.69
C GLN A 39 -7.48 -11.96 14.28
N VAL A 40 -7.37 -11.03 15.23
CA VAL A 40 -8.49 -10.28 15.76
C VAL A 40 -8.21 -8.80 15.53
N ALA A 41 -9.13 -8.12 14.86
CA ALA A 41 -9.13 -6.67 14.74
C ALA A 41 -10.32 -6.10 15.50
N ALA A 42 -10.10 -5.05 16.27
CA ALA A 42 -11.13 -4.26 16.93
C ALA A 42 -10.93 -2.79 16.58
N ALA A 43 -12.00 -2.06 16.32
CA ALA A 43 -11.94 -0.63 16.05
C ALA A 43 -13.11 0.10 16.68
N VAL A 44 -12.86 1.31 17.18
CA VAL A 44 -13.86 2.18 17.79
C VAL A 44 -13.77 3.60 17.23
N ASP A 45 -14.88 4.08 16.68
CA ASP A 45 -15.12 5.49 16.38
C ASP A 45 -15.64 6.15 17.65
N TYR A 46 -14.77 6.84 18.40
CA TYR A 46 -15.11 7.38 19.73
C TYR A 46 -15.43 8.88 19.71
N ALA A 47 -14.90 9.63 18.74
CA ALA A 47 -15.12 11.07 18.60
C ALA A 47 -15.54 11.43 17.16
N PRO A 48 -16.82 11.26 16.79
CA PRO A 48 -17.30 11.37 15.40
C PRO A 48 -17.08 12.76 14.77
N MET A 49 -17.14 13.82 15.56
CA MET A 49 -16.90 15.20 15.10
C MET A 49 -15.43 15.54 14.88
N SER A 50 -14.53 14.86 15.59
CA SER A 50 -13.07 14.96 15.42
C SER A 50 -12.51 13.76 14.64
N LEU A 51 -13.36 12.95 14.02
CA LEU A 51 -12.95 11.74 13.30
C LEU A 51 -11.99 10.84 14.12
N GLY A 52 -12.22 10.77 15.43
CA GLY A 52 -11.45 9.98 16.38
C GLY A 52 -11.72 8.49 16.19
N HIS A 53 -10.70 7.78 15.72
CA HIS A 53 -10.73 6.37 15.40
C HIS A 53 -9.58 5.66 16.10
N LEU A 54 -9.88 4.66 16.92
CA LEU A 54 -8.88 3.81 17.56
C LEU A 54 -9.03 2.39 17.01
N SER A 55 -7.94 1.84 16.50
CA SER A 55 -7.87 0.46 16.03
C SER A 55 -6.84 -0.32 16.86
N LEU A 56 -7.20 -1.56 17.15
CA LEU A 56 -6.38 -2.55 17.84
C LEU A 56 -6.41 -3.81 16.99
N SER A 57 -5.26 -4.40 16.70
CA SER A 57 -5.21 -5.70 16.06
C SER A 57 -4.10 -6.56 16.64
N ALA A 58 -4.40 -7.84 16.80
CA ALA A 58 -3.43 -8.83 17.24
C ALA A 58 -3.61 -10.11 16.44
N GLY A 59 -2.53 -10.83 16.18
CA GLY A 59 -2.63 -12.05 15.41
C GLY A 59 -1.32 -12.78 15.22
N HIS A 60 -1.44 -13.99 14.67
CA HIS A 60 -0.36 -14.81 14.19
C HIS A 60 -0.63 -15.15 12.72
N ILE A 61 0.01 -14.42 11.81
CA ILE A 61 -0.19 -14.53 10.37
C ILE A 61 1.14 -14.59 9.64
N SER A 62 1.13 -15.06 8.41
CA SER A 62 2.24 -14.81 7.48
C SER A 62 2.04 -13.47 6.80
N ASN A 63 3.07 -12.62 6.80
CA ASN A 63 3.00 -11.27 6.24
C ASN A 63 4.04 -11.05 5.14
N ASP A 64 3.74 -10.18 4.18
CA ASP A 64 4.68 -9.78 3.13
C ASP A 64 5.69 -8.79 3.72
N VAL A 65 6.97 -8.98 3.38
CA VAL A 65 8.06 -8.03 3.65
C VAL A 65 7.71 -6.60 3.18
N LYS A 66 6.94 -6.44 2.10
CA LYS A 66 6.52 -5.11 1.60
C LYS A 66 5.37 -4.45 2.39
N ARG A 67 4.76 -5.16 3.35
CA ARG A 67 3.61 -4.71 4.16
C ARG A 67 2.57 -3.92 3.35
N ALA A 68 2.49 -2.59 3.54
CA ALA A 68 1.49 -1.71 2.94
C ALA A 68 1.69 -1.46 1.43
N CYS A 69 2.87 -1.76 0.89
CA CYS A 69 3.20 -1.68 -0.54
C CYS A 69 3.21 -3.07 -1.21
N GLY A 70 2.66 -4.09 -0.52
CA GLY A 70 2.58 -5.46 -0.99
C GLY A 70 1.54 -5.64 -2.09
N VAL A 71 1.75 -6.66 -2.93
CA VAL A 71 0.77 -7.07 -3.93
C VAL A 71 -0.36 -7.79 -3.20
N SER A 72 -1.59 -7.57 -3.68
CA SER A 72 -2.78 -8.29 -3.22
C SER A 72 -2.55 -9.81 -3.03
N ARG A 73 -3.04 -10.37 -1.92
CA ARG A 73 -2.80 -11.77 -1.51
C ARG A 73 -3.51 -12.77 -2.44
N TRP A 74 -4.67 -12.38 -3.00
CA TRP A 74 -5.39 -13.23 -3.97
C TRP A 74 -4.70 -13.20 -5.33
N MET A 75 -4.18 -12.05 -5.76
CA MET A 75 -3.43 -11.93 -7.02
C MET A 75 -2.14 -12.75 -6.99
N ASN A 76 -1.45 -12.73 -5.85
CA ASN A 76 -0.28 -13.58 -5.65
C ASN A 76 -0.63 -15.08 -5.66
N SER A 77 -1.78 -15.47 -5.10
CA SER A 77 -2.25 -16.86 -5.19
C SER A 77 -2.51 -17.30 -6.64
N LEU A 78 -3.16 -16.46 -7.45
CA LEU A 78 -3.42 -16.76 -8.87
C LEU A 78 -2.14 -16.76 -9.72
N ALA A 79 -1.24 -15.81 -9.51
CA ALA A 79 0.03 -15.77 -10.24
C ALA A 79 0.97 -16.92 -9.84
N ALA A 80 0.99 -17.32 -8.57
CA ALA A 80 1.74 -18.48 -8.10
C ALA A 80 1.19 -19.79 -8.72
N LEU A 81 -0.14 -19.91 -8.87
CA LEU A 81 -0.79 -21.08 -9.47
C LEU A 81 -0.66 -21.12 -11.01
N GLY A 82 -0.81 -19.98 -11.70
CA GLY A 82 -0.89 -19.91 -13.16
C GLY A 82 0.44 -19.63 -13.89
N LEU A 83 1.35 -18.86 -13.27
CA LEU A 83 2.58 -18.38 -13.92
C LEU A 83 3.86 -18.84 -13.21
N GLY A 84 3.73 -19.66 -12.17
CA GLY A 84 4.88 -20.22 -11.46
C GLY A 84 5.87 -19.16 -10.98
N SER A 85 5.38 -18.02 -10.52
CA SER A 85 6.22 -16.92 -10.09
C SER A 85 5.86 -16.51 -8.67
N ASN A 86 6.80 -16.72 -7.73
CA ASN A 86 6.59 -16.48 -6.30
C ASN A 86 7.15 -15.09 -5.94
N TYR A 87 6.34 -14.06 -6.16
CA TYR A 87 6.78 -12.67 -6.01
C TYR A 87 6.61 -12.11 -4.59
N ILE A 88 6.08 -12.87 -3.63
CA ILE A 88 5.90 -12.47 -2.24
C ILE A 88 6.83 -13.25 -1.31
N ARG A 89 7.64 -12.50 -0.54
CA ARG A 89 8.50 -13.03 0.53
C ARG A 89 7.69 -12.95 1.81
N PHE A 90 7.21 -14.11 2.26
CA PHE A 90 6.44 -14.21 3.50
C PHE A 90 7.37 -14.37 4.71
N TYR A 91 7.02 -13.73 5.81
CA TYR A 91 7.59 -14.01 7.13
C TYR A 91 6.48 -14.29 8.13
N ASP A 92 6.78 -15.10 9.14
CA ASP A 92 5.85 -15.37 10.22
C ASP A 92 5.83 -14.18 11.17
N SER A 93 4.66 -13.62 11.39
CA SER A 93 4.45 -12.43 12.20
C SER A 93 3.49 -12.76 13.33
N ARG A 94 3.96 -12.58 14.57
CA ARG A 94 3.09 -12.43 15.73
C ARG A 94 3.10 -10.98 16.11
N PHE A 95 1.96 -10.33 16.06
CA PHE A 95 1.91 -8.89 16.19
C PHE A 95 0.82 -8.42 17.15
N LEU A 96 1.08 -7.25 17.71
CA LEU A 96 0.11 -6.40 18.40
C LEU A 96 0.26 -5.00 17.81
N ARG A 97 -0.81 -4.46 17.23
CA ARG A 97 -0.85 -3.14 16.63
C ARG A 97 -1.94 -2.32 17.28
N ILE A 98 -1.58 -1.12 17.68
CA ILE A 98 -2.48 -0.09 18.20
C ILE A 98 -2.30 1.12 17.29
N GLU A 99 -3.38 1.70 16.79
CA GLU A 99 -3.32 2.92 15.99
C GLU A 99 -4.51 3.80 16.31
N ASN A 100 -4.24 5.06 16.62
CA ASN A 100 -5.22 6.08 16.89
C ASN A 100 -5.06 7.22 15.89
N GLY A 101 -6.17 7.64 15.29
CA GLY A 101 -6.21 8.83 14.45
C GLY A 101 -7.28 9.78 14.94
N ILE A 102 -6.95 11.08 15.04
CA ILE A 102 -7.89 12.12 15.46
C ILE A 102 -7.58 13.43 14.78
N ASP A 103 -8.62 14.16 14.39
CA ASP A 103 -8.50 15.54 13.94
C ASP A 103 -8.30 16.45 15.16
N LEU A 104 -7.14 17.09 15.25
CA LEU A 104 -6.86 18.08 16.28
C LEU A 104 -7.62 19.37 16.01
N VAL A 105 -7.63 19.78 14.74
CA VAL A 105 -8.46 20.85 14.19
C VAL A 105 -8.91 20.47 12.79
N ASN A 106 -9.84 21.21 12.19
CA ASN A 106 -10.32 20.89 10.85
C ASN A 106 -9.16 20.89 9.84
N GLY A 107 -9.02 19.80 9.09
CA GLY A 107 -7.95 19.60 8.13
C GLY A 107 -6.63 19.14 8.73
N LEU A 108 -6.43 19.17 10.05
CA LEU A 108 -5.22 18.70 10.73
C LEU A 108 -5.47 17.43 11.52
N ARG A 109 -4.96 16.31 11.01
CA ARG A 109 -5.13 14.98 11.58
C ARG A 109 -3.83 14.46 12.16
N LEU A 110 -3.88 14.05 13.42
CA LEU A 110 -2.81 13.34 14.11
C LEU A 110 -3.05 11.83 13.99
N LEU A 111 -1.99 11.08 13.70
CA LEU A 111 -1.93 9.63 13.76
C LEU A 111 -0.87 9.23 14.79
N ALA A 112 -1.24 8.40 15.75
CA ALA A 112 -0.33 7.81 16.72
C ALA A 112 -0.46 6.29 16.63
N GLY A 113 0.64 5.60 16.45
CA GLY A 113 0.66 4.16 16.26
C GLY A 113 1.76 3.47 17.04
N PHE A 114 1.48 2.26 17.46
CA PHE A 114 2.44 1.35 18.07
C PHE A 114 2.26 -0.04 17.46
N LEU A 115 3.36 -0.67 17.08
CA LEU A 115 3.39 -2.02 16.55
C LEU A 115 4.47 -2.79 17.29
N TRP A 116 4.08 -3.83 18.01
CA TRP A 116 5.00 -4.85 18.47
C TRP A 116 4.88 -6.07 17.55
N GLU A 117 6.00 -6.62 17.11
CA GLU A 117 6.03 -7.73 16.17
C GLU A 117 7.22 -8.67 16.45
N GLU A 118 6.93 -9.94 16.69
CA GLU A 118 7.92 -11.02 16.64
C GLU A 118 7.97 -11.57 15.21
N ARG A 119 9.14 -11.50 14.58
CA ARG A 119 9.35 -11.84 13.18
C ARG A 119 10.21 -13.10 13.08
N GLN A 120 9.69 -14.14 12.44
CA GLN A 120 10.45 -15.35 12.14
C GLN A 120 10.50 -15.59 10.63
N PRO A 121 11.68 -15.92 10.06
CA PRO A 121 11.79 -16.21 8.64
C PRO A 121 10.97 -17.47 8.29
N LEU A 122 10.33 -17.47 7.13
CA LEU A 122 9.71 -18.66 6.57
C LEU A 122 10.58 -19.18 5.43
N ALA A 123 11.12 -20.39 5.58
CA ALA A 123 11.76 -21.10 4.47
C ALA A 123 10.70 -21.47 3.41
N ASN A 124 11.04 -21.29 2.14
CA ASN A 124 10.19 -21.77 1.05
C ASN A 124 10.19 -23.31 1.08
N ARG A 125 9.01 -23.93 1.15
CA ARG A 125 8.84 -25.39 1.21
C ARG A 125 8.39 -26.01 -0.11
N THR A 126 8.14 -25.20 -1.13
CA THR A 126 7.76 -25.64 -2.48
C THR A 126 8.96 -25.47 -3.41
N SER A 127 9.51 -26.59 -3.85
CA SER A 127 10.68 -26.66 -4.73
C SER A 127 10.35 -26.43 -6.22
N PHE A 128 9.09 -26.60 -6.61
CA PHE A 128 8.65 -26.50 -8.01
C PHE A 128 7.25 -25.88 -8.12
N ASN A 129 7.04 -25.09 -9.18
CA ASN A 129 5.71 -24.65 -9.61
C ASN A 129 5.11 -25.63 -10.64
N LEU A 130 3.86 -25.42 -11.06
CA LEU A 130 3.17 -26.25 -12.07
C LEU A 130 3.96 -26.34 -13.41
N LEU A 131 4.82 -25.35 -13.67
CA LEU A 131 5.73 -25.26 -14.82
C LEU A 131 7.15 -25.81 -14.55
N GLN A 132 7.37 -26.51 -13.43
CA GLN A 132 8.65 -27.12 -13.02
C GLN A 132 9.85 -26.16 -12.89
N THR A 133 9.61 -24.85 -12.77
CA THR A 133 10.67 -23.88 -12.51
C THR A 133 11.03 -23.86 -11.01
N PRO A 134 12.33 -23.83 -10.65
CA PRO A 134 12.76 -23.73 -9.25
C PRO A 134 12.31 -22.40 -8.65
N VAL A 135 11.70 -22.46 -7.48
CA VAL A 135 11.28 -21.27 -6.73
C VAL A 135 12.50 -20.71 -5.99
N PRO A 136 12.85 -19.41 -6.14
CA PRO A 136 13.96 -18.82 -5.39
C PRO A 136 13.75 -18.99 -3.88
N ASP A 137 14.80 -19.36 -3.15
CA ASP A 137 14.73 -19.46 -1.70
C ASP A 137 14.39 -18.09 -1.06
N ASN A 138 13.55 -18.11 -0.03
CA ASN A 138 13.34 -16.94 0.80
C ASN A 138 14.65 -16.64 1.52
N VAL A 139 15.09 -15.38 1.47
CA VAL A 139 16.28 -14.94 2.22
C VAL A 139 16.00 -15.16 3.71
N ALA A 140 16.69 -16.13 4.31
CA ALA A 140 16.53 -16.49 5.71
C ALA A 140 17.20 -15.44 6.60
N TYR A 141 16.41 -14.52 7.13
CA TYR A 141 16.89 -13.52 8.09
C TYR A 141 16.77 -14.02 9.53
N ALA A 142 17.68 -13.59 10.40
CA ALA A 142 17.61 -13.93 11.82
C ALA A 142 16.26 -13.52 12.43
N PRO A 143 15.64 -14.40 13.25
CA PRO A 143 14.49 -14.02 14.07
C PRO A 143 14.84 -12.80 14.93
N HIS A 144 13.92 -11.85 14.99
CA HIS A 144 14.06 -10.66 15.81
C HIS A 144 12.69 -10.12 16.20
N THR A 145 12.68 -9.35 17.28
CA THR A 145 11.49 -8.67 17.78
C THR A 145 11.63 -7.19 17.49
N ALA A 146 10.57 -6.58 16.99
CA ALA A 146 10.52 -5.16 16.66
C ALA A 146 9.39 -4.49 17.44
N ALA A 147 9.67 -3.31 17.98
CA ALA A 147 8.67 -2.37 18.44
C ALA A 147 8.80 -1.09 17.60
N VAL A 148 7.74 -0.72 16.91
CA VAL A 148 7.70 0.42 16.01
C VAL A 148 6.69 1.43 16.52
N TRP A 149 7.18 2.61 16.85
CA TRP A 149 6.36 3.77 17.19
C TRP A 149 6.14 4.60 15.92
N ARG A 150 4.92 5.08 15.71
CA ARG A 150 4.55 5.88 14.54
C ARG A 150 3.84 7.15 15.00
N ALA A 151 4.27 8.28 14.49
CA ALA A 151 3.63 9.58 14.69
C ALA A 151 3.46 10.25 13.33
N GLY A 152 2.23 10.46 12.91
CA GLY A 152 1.88 11.08 11.63
C GLY A 152 1.08 12.36 11.83
N LEU A 153 1.33 13.34 10.98
CA LEU A 153 0.55 14.56 10.90
C LEU A 153 0.15 14.78 9.45
N THR A 154 -1.15 14.87 9.20
CA THR A 154 -1.68 15.17 7.87
C THR A 154 -2.43 16.49 7.94
N TYR A 155 -2.12 17.42 7.02
CA TYR A 155 -2.72 18.73 6.96
C TYR A 155 -3.25 19.06 5.55
N THR A 156 -4.52 19.43 5.47
CA THR A 156 -5.16 19.95 4.27
C THR A 156 -5.79 21.30 4.59
N SER A 157 -5.39 22.35 3.88
CA SER A 157 -5.94 23.69 4.10
C SER A 157 -7.42 23.77 3.65
N PHE A 158 -8.23 24.54 4.38
CA PHE A 158 -9.65 24.79 4.11
C PHE A 158 -10.46 23.53 3.75
N TYR A 159 -10.20 22.43 4.44
CA TYR A 159 -10.80 21.15 4.10
C TYR A 159 -12.31 21.19 4.36
N ARG A 160 -13.10 21.08 3.28
CA ARG A 160 -14.56 21.04 3.33
C ARG A 160 -15.01 19.74 3.99
N TYR A 161 -16.03 19.84 4.83
CA TYR A 161 -16.65 18.69 5.46
C TYR A 161 -18.16 18.90 5.54
N ARG A 162 -18.88 17.79 5.66
CA ARG A 162 -20.31 17.75 5.98
C ARG A 162 -20.53 16.92 7.24
N ILE A 163 -21.68 17.09 7.87
CA ILE A 163 -22.08 16.28 9.03
C ILE A 163 -23.24 15.41 8.59
N ARG A 164 -23.11 14.10 8.80
CA ARG A 164 -24.13 13.09 8.51
C ARG A 164 -24.23 12.16 9.70
N ASP A 165 -25.45 11.94 10.20
CA ASP A 165 -25.71 11.01 11.32
C ASP A 165 -24.79 11.25 12.54
N GLY A 166 -24.59 12.53 12.89
CA GLY A 166 -23.73 12.95 14.01
C GLY A 166 -22.22 12.81 13.77
N LYS A 167 -21.80 12.37 12.57
CA LYS A 167 -20.40 12.15 12.19
C LYS A 167 -19.94 13.17 11.15
N LYS A 168 -18.71 13.69 11.35
CA LYS A 168 -18.03 14.53 10.35
C LYS A 168 -17.58 13.65 9.18
N GLU A 169 -17.75 14.12 7.96
CA GLU A 169 -17.23 13.50 6.74
C GLU A 169 -16.51 14.55 5.90
N TYR A 170 -15.25 14.30 5.54
CA TYR A 170 -14.55 15.17 4.59
C TYR A 170 -15.13 15.03 3.19
N ASP A 171 -15.25 16.17 2.50
CA ASP A 171 -15.60 16.25 1.07
C ASP A 171 -14.32 16.51 0.25
N SER A 172 -14.40 16.68 -1.05
CA SER A 172 -13.24 17.02 -1.88
C SER A 172 -12.60 18.37 -1.48
N SER A 173 -11.27 18.42 -1.51
CA SER A 173 -10.48 19.64 -1.28
C SER A 173 -9.86 20.15 -2.58
N LEU A 174 -9.78 21.48 -2.70
CA LEU A 174 -9.03 22.15 -3.78
C LEU A 174 -7.54 22.32 -3.43
N TYR A 175 -7.18 22.14 -2.16
CA TYR A 175 -5.84 22.38 -1.65
C TYR A 175 -5.03 21.08 -1.54
N PRO A 176 -3.69 21.15 -1.63
CA PRO A 176 -2.84 20.00 -1.40
C PRO A 176 -2.94 19.50 0.04
N THR A 177 -2.74 18.20 0.19
CA THR A 177 -2.63 17.52 1.48
C THR A 177 -1.17 17.23 1.75
N PHE A 178 -0.65 17.80 2.83
CA PHE A 178 0.69 17.56 3.33
C PHE A 178 0.63 16.44 4.36
N SER A 179 1.54 15.47 4.27
CA SER A 179 1.68 14.43 5.28
C SER A 179 3.11 14.34 5.74
N LEU A 180 3.29 14.31 7.07
CA LEU A 180 4.56 14.05 7.71
C LEU A 180 4.40 12.80 8.57
N LEU A 181 5.33 11.86 8.46
CA LEU A 181 5.33 10.64 9.25
C LEU A 181 6.72 10.41 9.81
N TYR A 182 6.77 10.19 11.11
CA TYR A 182 7.95 9.78 11.85
C TYR A 182 7.73 8.37 12.39
N GLU A 183 8.69 7.49 12.16
CA GLU A 183 8.68 6.13 12.68
C GLU A 183 9.97 5.85 13.45
N LYS A 184 9.84 5.17 14.58
CA LYS A 184 10.98 4.74 15.39
C LYS A 184 10.91 3.25 15.65
N GLY A 185 11.87 2.51 15.10
CA GLY A 185 12.07 1.10 15.38
C GLY A 185 13.02 0.93 16.56
N THR A 186 12.57 0.22 17.60
CA THR A 186 13.35 -0.13 18.79
C THR A 186 13.09 -1.58 19.20
N GLY A 187 13.90 -2.09 20.13
CA GLY A 187 13.54 -3.27 20.91
C GLY A 187 12.71 -2.93 22.13
N LEU A 188 11.87 -3.86 22.56
CA LEU A 188 11.34 -3.90 23.92
C LEU A 188 12.08 -4.98 24.71
N PHE A 189 12.23 -4.75 26.03
CA PHE A 189 12.77 -5.74 26.97
C PHE A 189 14.18 -6.27 26.66
N ASN A 190 15.08 -5.39 26.20
CA ASN A 190 16.52 -5.70 26.04
C ASN A 190 16.83 -6.89 25.10
N SER A 191 15.97 -7.13 24.12
CA SER A 191 16.19 -8.17 23.11
C SER A 191 17.44 -7.87 22.27
N MET A 192 18.45 -8.75 22.33
CA MET A 192 19.77 -8.58 21.69
C MET A 192 19.69 -8.28 20.18
N ARG A 193 18.64 -8.79 19.51
CA ARG A 193 18.35 -8.58 18.09
C ARG A 193 17.06 -7.77 17.97
N SER A 194 17.20 -6.45 18.01
CA SER A 194 16.08 -5.52 17.82
C SER A 194 16.49 -4.40 16.86
N PRO A 195 15.59 -3.89 16.01
CA PRO A 195 15.87 -2.74 15.16
C PRO A 195 16.19 -1.52 16.01
N ASN A 196 17.03 -0.63 15.48
CA ASN A 196 17.29 0.69 16.03
C ASN A 196 17.40 1.66 14.85
N TYR A 197 16.29 2.29 14.52
CA TYR A 197 16.22 3.28 13.45
C TYR A 197 15.18 4.35 13.74
N ASP A 198 15.39 5.52 13.15
CA ASP A 198 14.46 6.63 13.13
C ASP A 198 14.25 7.02 11.67
N ARG A 199 13.01 6.96 11.17
CA ARG A 199 12.65 7.26 9.79
C ARG A 199 11.70 8.45 9.75
N MET A 200 11.95 9.38 8.85
CA MET A 200 11.07 10.52 8.60
C MET A 200 10.68 10.54 7.12
N SER A 201 9.40 10.75 6.84
CA SER A 201 8.87 10.82 5.49
C SER A 201 7.88 11.95 5.38
N PHE A 202 7.94 12.66 4.27
CA PHE A 202 7.06 13.76 3.92
C PHE A 202 6.43 13.49 2.56
N SER A 203 5.16 13.84 2.40
CA SER A 203 4.50 13.79 1.11
C SER A 203 3.53 14.95 0.91
N VAL A 204 3.33 15.30 -0.36
CA VAL A 204 2.36 16.28 -0.84
C VAL A 204 1.54 15.59 -1.91
N THR A 205 0.23 15.51 -1.69
CA THR A 205 -0.70 14.95 -2.67
C THR A 205 -1.80 15.97 -2.96
N GLN A 206 -2.09 16.18 -4.24
CA GLN A 206 -3.22 17.01 -4.65
C GLN A 206 -3.90 16.41 -5.87
N GLN A 207 -5.23 16.52 -5.88
CA GLN A 207 -6.06 16.17 -7.01
C GLN A 207 -6.84 17.42 -7.45
N ILE A 208 -6.56 17.90 -8.64
CA ILE A 208 -7.17 19.08 -9.24
C ILE A 208 -8.16 18.59 -10.30
N LYS A 209 -9.45 18.79 -10.04
CA LYS A 209 -10.51 18.60 -11.04
C LYS A 209 -10.65 19.91 -11.82
N ARG A 210 -10.19 19.93 -13.07
CA ARG A 210 -10.22 21.15 -13.89
C ARG A 210 -11.63 21.37 -14.44
N ASN A 211 -12.22 20.30 -14.98
CA ASN A 211 -13.57 20.23 -15.54
C ASN A 211 -14.21 18.86 -15.19
N VAL A 212 -15.41 18.58 -15.70
CA VAL A 212 -16.05 17.26 -15.57
C VAL A 212 -15.22 16.14 -16.22
N PHE A 213 -14.44 16.48 -17.25
CA PHE A 213 -13.67 15.53 -18.07
C PHE A 213 -12.21 15.40 -17.67
N ASP A 214 -11.63 16.42 -17.02
CA ASP A 214 -10.19 16.53 -16.81
C ASP A 214 -9.83 16.51 -15.33
N ARG A 215 -8.89 15.63 -15.00
CA ARG A 215 -8.36 15.44 -13.65
C ARG A 215 -6.85 15.37 -13.71
N PHE A 216 -6.21 16.24 -12.93
CA PHE A 216 -4.78 16.22 -12.72
C PHE A 216 -4.49 15.80 -11.28
N GLN A 217 -3.65 14.79 -11.10
CA GLN A 217 -3.21 14.33 -9.80
C GLN A 217 -1.69 14.32 -9.76
N TYR A 218 -1.14 14.80 -8.65
CA TYR A 218 0.27 14.63 -8.36
C TYR A 218 0.48 14.21 -6.92
N THR A 219 1.48 13.36 -6.72
CA THR A 219 1.98 12.92 -5.42
C THR A 219 3.49 13.08 -5.46
N LEU A 220 4.03 13.94 -4.59
CA LEU A 220 5.46 14.06 -4.36
C LEU A 220 5.74 13.53 -2.96
N ALA A 221 6.62 12.56 -2.81
CA ALA A 221 6.98 12.01 -1.52
C ALA A 221 8.49 11.88 -1.41
N GLY A 222 9.01 11.99 -0.20
CA GLY A 222 10.43 11.83 0.07
C GLY A 222 10.68 11.61 1.55
N GLY A 223 11.85 11.10 1.86
CA GLY A 223 12.19 10.81 3.24
C GLY A 223 13.57 10.21 3.39
N GLY A 224 13.90 9.90 4.63
CA GLY A 224 15.15 9.26 4.96
C GLY A 224 15.17 8.69 6.37
N TYR A 225 16.23 7.93 6.63
CA TYR A 225 16.58 7.42 7.95
C TYR A 225 17.48 8.46 8.62
N LEU A 226 16.95 9.13 9.65
CA LEU A 226 17.71 10.04 10.51
C LEU A 226 18.76 9.28 11.32
N ASN A 227 18.46 8.03 11.63
CA ASN A 227 19.33 7.08 12.30
C ASN A 227 19.05 5.69 11.74
N SER A 228 20.12 4.98 11.37
CA SER A 228 20.07 3.64 10.76
C SER A 228 21.02 2.65 11.44
N ASN A 229 21.37 2.88 12.72
CA ASN A 229 22.30 2.07 13.51
C ASN A 229 22.08 0.55 13.39
N ARG A 230 20.81 0.13 13.38
CA ARG A 230 20.45 -1.25 13.09
C ARG A 230 19.17 -1.34 12.28
N LEU A 231 19.32 -1.41 10.96
CA LEU A 231 18.22 -1.57 10.03
C LEU A 231 18.15 -3.01 9.51
N TYR A 232 16.98 -3.63 9.58
CA TYR A 232 16.74 -4.95 9.00
C TYR A 232 16.01 -4.80 7.66
N PRO A 233 16.12 -5.78 6.75
CA PRO A 233 15.42 -5.74 5.46
C PRO A 233 13.90 -5.61 5.57
N TYR A 234 13.29 -6.12 6.63
CA TYR A 234 11.86 -5.92 6.93
C TYR A 234 11.49 -4.47 7.27
N ASP A 235 12.46 -3.62 7.54
CA ASP A 235 12.27 -2.22 7.93
C ASP A 235 12.76 -1.26 6.84
N TYR A 236 13.22 -1.76 5.69
CA TYR A 236 13.57 -0.93 4.52
C TYR A 236 12.33 -0.25 3.93
N LYS A 237 12.54 0.90 3.29
CA LYS A 237 11.48 1.58 2.55
C LYS A 237 11.35 0.92 1.18
N TYR A 238 10.33 0.09 1.02
CA TYR A 238 9.94 -0.45 -0.28
C TYR A 238 9.04 0.52 -1.04
N PHE A 239 9.14 0.48 -2.36
CA PHE A 239 8.31 1.26 -3.28
C PHE A 239 7.12 0.43 -3.77
N THR A 240 6.00 1.11 -4.01
CA THR A 240 4.80 0.48 -4.57
C THR A 240 5.08 0.13 -6.03
N VAL A 241 5.00 -1.16 -6.34
CA VAL A 241 5.27 -1.70 -7.66
C VAL A 241 4.14 -2.62 -8.10
N HIS A 242 3.79 -2.57 -9.38
CA HIS A 242 2.80 -3.45 -10.01
C HIS A 242 3.54 -4.48 -10.90
N PRO A 243 4.12 -5.53 -10.31
CA PRO A 243 4.98 -6.46 -11.05
C PRO A 243 4.20 -7.38 -12.00
N MET A 244 2.89 -7.49 -11.81
CA MET A 244 2.02 -8.39 -12.58
C MET A 244 1.40 -7.67 -13.77
N LEU A 245 1.09 -8.43 -14.82
CA LEU A 245 0.32 -7.94 -15.97
C LEU A 245 -1.03 -7.36 -15.53
N PHE A 246 -1.64 -7.95 -14.50
CA PHE A 246 -2.88 -7.49 -13.87
C PHE A 246 -2.58 -6.84 -12.52
N THR A 247 -3.26 -5.74 -12.19
CA THR A 247 -3.25 -5.15 -10.84
C THR A 247 -4.66 -4.74 -10.41
N ASP A 248 -4.95 -4.86 -9.13
CA ASP A 248 -6.20 -4.44 -8.48
C ASP A 248 -6.15 -2.99 -7.96
N THR A 249 -5.02 -2.32 -8.20
CA THR A 249 -4.76 -0.94 -7.76
C THR A 249 -4.68 -0.01 -8.97
N SER A 250 -5.01 1.27 -8.77
CA SER A 250 -4.91 2.28 -9.82
C SER A 250 -3.45 2.57 -10.15
N PHE A 251 -3.14 2.88 -11.41
CA PHE A 251 -1.80 3.25 -11.86
C PHE A 251 -1.28 4.61 -11.33
N GLU A 252 -2.07 5.34 -10.54
CA GLU A 252 -1.80 6.73 -10.16
C GLU A 252 -0.69 6.91 -9.11
N ASN A 253 -0.45 5.90 -8.25
CA ASN A 253 0.45 6.02 -7.08
C ASN A 253 1.38 4.78 -6.96
N GLY A 254 1.98 4.36 -8.07
CA GLY A 254 2.91 3.23 -8.09
C GLY A 254 3.66 3.11 -9.41
N PHE A 255 4.75 2.34 -9.39
CA PHE A 255 5.55 2.05 -10.57
C PHE A 255 5.08 0.77 -11.24
N ASN A 256 4.98 0.78 -12.57
CA ASN A 256 4.45 -0.34 -13.34
C ASN A 256 5.54 -1.29 -13.84
N LEU A 257 6.74 -0.76 -14.02
CA LEU A 257 7.88 -1.42 -14.63
C LEU A 257 9.04 -1.60 -13.65
N LEU A 258 9.10 -0.84 -12.55
CA LEU A 258 10.16 -0.93 -11.56
C LEU A 258 10.31 -2.38 -11.01
N PRO A 259 11.55 -2.89 -10.85
CA PRO A 259 11.78 -4.23 -10.32
C PRO A 259 11.08 -4.49 -8.98
N PRO A 260 10.56 -5.70 -8.75
CA PRO A 260 9.99 -6.05 -7.46
C PRO A 260 11.07 -6.00 -6.37
N TYR A 261 10.72 -5.44 -5.20
CA TYR A 261 11.60 -5.26 -4.03
C TYR A 261 12.67 -4.18 -4.16
N THR A 262 12.53 -3.23 -5.09
CA THR A 262 13.30 -1.99 -5.01
C THR A 262 13.04 -1.31 -3.67
N ALA A 263 14.12 -0.98 -2.97
CA ALA A 263 14.06 -0.43 -1.63
C ALA A 263 15.17 0.60 -1.41
N ALA A 264 14.90 1.59 -0.56
CA ALA A 264 15.86 2.56 -0.07
C ALA A 264 16.24 2.27 1.39
N LYS A 265 17.50 2.50 1.74
CA LYS A 265 18.06 2.24 3.08
C LYS A 265 18.46 3.52 3.81
N GLU A 266 18.75 4.60 3.07
CA GLU A 266 19.15 5.89 3.63
C GLU A 266 18.17 7.00 3.30
N TRP A 267 17.95 7.30 2.03
CA TRP A 267 17.03 8.36 1.59
C TRP A 267 16.33 7.98 0.28
N TRP A 268 15.20 8.62 0.04
CA TRP A 268 14.45 8.49 -1.20
C TRP A 268 13.65 9.74 -1.53
N ALA A 269 13.38 9.91 -2.81
CA ALA A 269 12.39 10.85 -3.32
C ALA A 269 11.64 10.19 -4.48
N GLU A 270 10.31 10.24 -4.46
CA GLU A 270 9.45 9.73 -5.51
C GLU A 270 8.43 10.79 -5.93
N GLY A 271 8.08 10.78 -7.20
CA GLY A 271 7.10 11.68 -7.78
C GLY A 271 6.20 10.92 -8.73
N HIS A 272 4.90 11.11 -8.59
CA HIS A 272 3.88 10.52 -9.43
C HIS A 272 2.99 11.63 -9.94
N ILE A 273 2.78 11.67 -11.25
CA ILE A 273 1.90 12.61 -11.92
C ILE A 273 0.99 11.82 -12.85
N THR A 274 -0.30 12.03 -12.72
CA THR A 274 -1.30 11.45 -13.62
C THR A 274 -2.21 12.56 -14.15
N TYR A 275 -2.33 12.64 -15.47
CA TYR A 275 -3.29 13.50 -16.14
C TYR A 275 -4.32 12.64 -16.86
N GLN A 276 -5.52 12.61 -16.31
CA GLN A 276 -6.66 11.88 -16.85
C GLN A 276 -7.60 12.85 -17.57
N SER A 277 -8.00 12.48 -18.78
CA SER A 277 -8.96 13.22 -19.59
C SER A 277 -9.86 12.27 -20.36
N ASP A 278 -11.13 12.61 -20.48
CA ASP A 278 -12.02 11.90 -21.39
C ASP A 278 -11.70 12.20 -22.86
N TYR A 279 -10.97 13.27 -23.19
CA TYR A 279 -10.71 13.71 -24.57
C TYR A 279 -9.23 14.04 -24.79
N LEU A 280 -8.35 13.04 -24.69
CA LEU A 280 -6.92 13.28 -24.88
C LEU A 280 -6.50 13.15 -26.35
N LEU A 281 -6.52 11.94 -26.90
CA LEU A 281 -6.01 11.61 -28.23
C LEU A 281 -6.94 10.67 -28.99
N ILE A 282 -7.29 9.54 -28.39
CA ILE A 282 -8.00 8.43 -29.04
C ILE A 282 -9.46 8.80 -29.32
N LYS A 283 -10.10 9.58 -28.45
CA LYS A 283 -11.49 10.00 -28.63
C LYS A 283 -11.70 11.03 -29.76
N ASN A 284 -10.62 11.58 -30.31
CA ASN A 284 -10.68 12.41 -31.53
C ASN A 284 -10.88 11.57 -32.81
N LEU A 285 -10.82 10.23 -32.72
CA LEU A 285 -11.12 9.35 -33.84
C LEU A 285 -12.64 9.08 -33.91
N PRO A 286 -13.31 9.35 -35.04
CA PRO A 286 -14.77 9.40 -35.13
C PRO A 286 -15.48 8.07 -34.81
N PHE A 287 -14.80 6.93 -34.94
CA PHE A 287 -15.37 5.61 -34.64
C PHE A 287 -15.24 5.19 -33.15
N LEU A 288 -14.44 5.89 -32.35
CA LEU A 288 -14.26 5.59 -30.92
C LEU A 288 -15.05 6.53 -30.01
N GLN A 289 -15.69 7.55 -30.59
CA GLN A 289 -16.41 8.58 -29.86
C GLN A 289 -17.66 8.06 -29.14
N GLU A 290 -18.29 7.00 -29.66
CA GLU A 290 -19.48 6.38 -29.07
C GLU A 290 -19.18 5.57 -27.79
N TYR A 291 -17.91 5.22 -27.56
CA TYR A 291 -17.52 4.43 -26.39
C TYR A 291 -17.19 5.32 -25.19
N LEU A 292 -17.61 4.89 -23.99
CA LEU A 292 -17.34 5.55 -22.72
C LEU A 292 -15.90 5.25 -22.25
N LEU A 293 -14.93 5.79 -22.99
CA LEU A 293 -13.50 5.66 -22.72
C LEU A 293 -12.95 6.92 -22.04
N ASP A 294 -12.01 6.70 -21.13
CA ASP A 294 -11.15 7.72 -20.51
C ASP A 294 -9.67 7.46 -20.80
N GLU A 295 -8.89 8.52 -20.93
CA GLU A 295 -7.47 8.48 -21.31
C GLU A 295 -6.57 9.02 -20.19
N ALA A 296 -5.46 8.32 -19.96
CA ALA A 296 -4.44 8.39 -18.92
C ALA A 296 -3.03 8.72 -19.41
N VAL A 297 -2.43 9.85 -19.02
CA VAL A 297 -0.95 9.99 -19.09
C VAL A 297 -0.37 9.88 -17.68
N HIS A 298 0.65 9.04 -17.53
CA HIS A 298 1.32 8.76 -16.28
C HIS A 298 2.81 9.10 -16.39
N ILE A 299 3.33 9.79 -15.39
CA ILE A 299 4.76 10.10 -15.26
C ILE A 299 5.16 9.80 -13.82
N ASN A 300 6.12 8.91 -13.67
CA ASN A 300 6.63 8.44 -12.39
C ASN A 300 8.15 8.64 -12.35
N GLY A 301 8.68 9.10 -11.23
CA GLY A 301 10.11 9.31 -11.02
C GLY A 301 10.53 8.83 -9.64
N LEU A 302 11.72 8.25 -9.55
CA LEU A 302 12.28 7.72 -8.31
C LEU A 302 13.77 8.02 -8.23
N ALA A 303 14.19 8.63 -7.12
CA ALA A 303 15.57 8.79 -6.72
C ALA A 303 15.80 8.07 -5.40
N THR A 304 16.88 7.33 -5.30
CA THR A 304 17.25 6.57 -4.10
C THR A 304 18.74 6.73 -3.79
N ASP A 305 19.11 6.29 -2.59
CA ASP A 305 20.48 6.17 -2.10
C ASP A 305 21.42 5.33 -2.98
N ASN A 306 20.88 4.43 -3.81
CA ASN A 306 21.69 3.65 -4.76
C ASN A 306 22.23 4.47 -5.95
N GLY A 307 21.93 5.77 -6.02
CA GLY A 307 22.50 6.72 -6.99
C GLY A 307 21.90 6.66 -8.40
N GLN A 308 21.01 5.71 -8.69
CA GLN A 308 20.30 5.61 -9.96
C GLN A 308 18.96 6.33 -9.88
N PHE A 309 18.74 7.27 -10.82
CA PHE A 309 17.45 7.90 -11.04
C PHE A 309 16.62 7.04 -11.98
N TYR A 310 15.45 6.60 -11.55
CA TYR A 310 14.52 5.84 -12.36
C TYR A 310 13.38 6.75 -12.81
N PHE A 311 12.99 6.63 -14.08
CA PHE A 311 11.88 7.36 -14.68
C PHE A 311 10.98 6.41 -15.45
N GLU A 312 9.67 6.57 -15.33
CA GLU A 312 8.69 5.77 -16.05
C GLU A 312 7.60 6.69 -16.61
N GLY A 313 7.38 6.62 -17.91
CA GLY A 313 6.29 7.29 -18.60
C GLY A 313 5.31 6.26 -19.14
N GLY A 314 4.02 6.56 -19.11
CA GLY A 314 3.00 5.65 -19.62
C GLY A 314 1.76 6.34 -20.14
N TYR A 315 1.06 5.62 -21.02
CA TYR A 315 -0.20 6.01 -21.60
C TYR A 315 -1.24 4.90 -21.42
N SER A 316 -2.48 5.27 -21.16
CA SER A 316 -3.47 4.36 -20.55
C SER A 316 -4.87 4.67 -21.07
N VAL A 317 -5.68 3.64 -21.33
CA VAL A 317 -7.09 3.75 -21.71
C VAL A 317 -7.96 2.99 -20.72
N GLY A 318 -8.98 3.64 -20.19
CA GLY A 318 -9.90 3.11 -19.20
C GLY A 318 -11.33 2.97 -19.71
N TRP A 319 -12.09 2.11 -19.04
CA TRP A 319 -13.53 1.93 -19.25
C TRP A 319 -14.27 2.29 -17.97
N MET A 320 -14.60 3.58 -17.82
CA MET A 320 -15.54 4.09 -16.81
C MET A 320 -15.23 3.63 -15.36
N GLY A 321 -13.93 3.52 -15.03
CA GLY A 321 -13.47 3.09 -13.70
C GLY A 321 -13.54 1.58 -13.42
N MET A 322 -14.03 0.74 -14.36
CA MET A 322 -14.07 -0.71 -14.19
C MET A 322 -12.68 -1.36 -14.34
N GLY A 323 -11.89 -0.83 -15.27
CA GLY A 323 -10.54 -1.30 -15.55
C GLY A 323 -9.85 -0.40 -16.57
N ARG A 324 -8.55 -0.62 -16.74
CA ARG A 324 -7.67 0.24 -17.51
C ARG A 324 -6.52 -0.55 -18.11
N ILE A 325 -6.19 -0.35 -19.37
CA ILE A 325 -5.00 -0.93 -20.02
C ILE A 325 -4.02 0.19 -20.32
N GLY A 326 -2.75 0.02 -19.96
CA GLY A 326 -1.71 1.00 -20.22
C GLY A 326 -0.43 0.38 -20.76
N VAL A 327 0.29 1.18 -21.54
CA VAL A 327 1.63 0.91 -22.04
C VAL A 327 2.59 1.85 -21.34
N PHE A 328 3.65 1.30 -20.77
CA PHE A 328 4.64 2.01 -19.99
C PHE A 328 6.03 1.80 -20.59
N ALA A 329 6.88 2.82 -20.45
CA ALA A 329 8.29 2.79 -20.79
C ALA A 329 9.11 3.29 -19.59
N GLY A 330 10.07 2.48 -19.14
CA GLY A 330 10.96 2.73 -18.03
C GLY A 330 12.37 3.06 -18.49
N PHE A 331 13.03 3.96 -17.78
CA PHE A 331 14.36 4.48 -18.06
C PHE A 331 15.17 4.49 -16.75
N GLU A 332 16.39 3.97 -16.82
CA GLU A 332 17.38 4.09 -15.75
C GLU A 332 18.41 5.15 -16.17
N GLY A 333 18.39 6.29 -15.50
CA GLY A 333 19.17 7.48 -15.85
C GLY A 333 18.79 8.01 -17.24
N ARG A 334 19.68 7.82 -18.22
CA ARG A 334 19.47 8.21 -19.63
C ARG A 334 19.23 7.01 -20.54
N GLN A 335 19.34 5.80 -20.03
CA GLN A 335 19.22 4.58 -20.82
C GLN A 335 17.80 4.04 -20.73
N PHE A 336 17.29 3.56 -21.88
CA PHE A 336 16.05 2.80 -21.91
C PHE A 336 16.25 1.48 -21.16
N ASP A 337 15.40 1.22 -20.17
CA ASP A 337 15.42 -0.01 -19.38
C ASP A 337 14.43 -1.03 -19.96
N ARG A 338 13.13 -0.70 -19.98
CA ARG A 338 12.10 -1.64 -20.46
C ARG A 338 10.82 -0.98 -20.98
N LEU A 339 10.07 -1.73 -21.77
CA LEU A 339 8.70 -1.39 -22.18
C LEU A 339 7.77 -2.53 -21.77
N GLY A 340 6.58 -2.20 -21.28
CA GLY A 340 5.63 -3.21 -20.84
C GLY A 340 4.19 -2.73 -20.85
N VAL A 341 3.28 -3.68 -21.07
CA VAL A 341 1.84 -3.46 -20.99
C VAL A 341 1.35 -3.87 -19.60
N ARG A 342 0.38 -3.14 -19.05
CA ARG A 342 -0.29 -3.44 -17.77
C ARG A 342 -1.78 -3.25 -17.88
N ILE A 343 -2.51 -4.00 -17.07
CA ILE A 343 -3.97 -3.99 -16.98
C ILE A 343 -4.34 -3.80 -15.51
N SER A 344 -5.08 -2.74 -15.20
CA SER A 344 -5.64 -2.47 -13.87
C SER A 344 -7.13 -2.82 -13.88
N ILE A 345 -7.59 -3.56 -12.88
CA ILE A 345 -9.02 -3.88 -12.67
C ILE A 345 -9.34 -3.61 -11.19
N PRO A 346 -9.60 -2.34 -10.82
CA PRO A 346 -9.81 -1.95 -9.42
C PRO A 346 -10.98 -2.66 -8.74
N LEU A 347 -11.98 -3.11 -9.51
CA LEU A 347 -13.13 -3.85 -9.00
C LEU A 347 -12.76 -5.15 -8.27
N LEU A 348 -11.60 -5.75 -8.59
CA LEU A 348 -11.18 -7.00 -7.95
C LEU A 348 -10.77 -6.80 -6.48
N ASN A 349 -10.40 -5.58 -6.08
CA ASN A 349 -10.10 -5.24 -4.69
C ASN A 349 -11.35 -5.37 -3.78
N MET A 350 -12.56 -5.32 -4.34
CA MET A 350 -13.79 -5.56 -3.57
C MET A 350 -13.89 -6.98 -2.98
N PHE A 351 -13.23 -7.96 -3.60
CA PHE A 351 -13.21 -9.33 -3.09
C PHE A 351 -12.19 -9.55 -1.95
N GLU A 352 -11.27 -8.60 -1.72
CA GLU A 352 -10.21 -8.72 -0.70
C GLU A 352 -10.58 -8.07 0.64
N LYS A 353 -11.63 -7.23 0.68
CA LYS A 353 -12.11 -6.60 1.92
C LYS A 353 -12.92 -7.53 2.85
N HIS A 354 -12.89 -8.84 2.63
CA HIS A 354 -13.67 -9.83 3.39
C HIS A 354 -12.81 -10.83 4.15
#